data_AF-A0A4R1R7W0-F1
#
_entry.id   AF-A0A4R1R7W0-F1
#
_cell.length_a   1.000
_cell.length_b   1.000
_cell.length_c   1.000
_cell.angle_alpha   90.00
_cell.angle_beta   90.00
_cell.angle_gamma   90.00
#
_symmetry.space_group_name_H-M   'P 1'
#
loop_
_entity.id
_entity.type
_entity.pdbx_description
1 polymer ?
#
loop_
_entity_poly.entity_id
_entity_poly.type
_entity_poly.pdbx_seq_one_letter_code
_entity_poly.pdbx_strand_id
1 'polypeptide(L)'
;MTATALPIVFFLMIFLCMASSLAFVVLMAIWLYKDSRLHGQDPVLWVLICIFASPIIALILYLAFGRKQTLLPCQSCQQPIPHTAQYCEHCGAANEQYGQPLPRRKMNGLLKGAIATGAVSILSVVFMFVALFAFAMNAGGGSQTTNSTSLPIRGASFTVNSGWALMSAENHNEGVWNFNLNKSSNGYHLDSTFTLDDPDARTLMADADCTGGPLLLNISQDGQLVESIDLSRAETRPVAIPLENCTAGTVDLQLVNEGATDISGSIWVE
;
A
#
# COMPACT_ATOMS: atom_id res chain seq x y z
N MET A 1 -3.65 24.13 -4.97
CA MET A 1 -2.98 24.35 -3.67
C MET A 1 -1.56 24.78 -3.99
N THR A 2 -1.07 25.89 -3.42
CA THR A 2 0.28 26.40 -3.72
C THR A 2 1.35 25.37 -3.33
N ALA A 3 2.42 25.26 -4.12
CA ALA A 3 3.47 24.22 -3.96
C ALA A 3 4.14 24.20 -2.56
N THR A 4 3.99 25.26 -1.78
CA THR A 4 4.50 25.38 -0.40
C THR A 4 3.58 24.80 0.68
N ALA A 5 2.29 24.56 0.39
CA ALA A 5 1.33 24.05 1.37
C ALA A 5 1.42 22.51 1.54
N LEU A 6 1.87 21.79 0.51
CA LEU A 6 1.94 20.33 0.50
C LEU A 6 2.88 19.75 1.58
N PRO A 7 4.14 20.22 1.74
CA PRO A 7 5.03 19.70 2.77
C PRO A 7 4.53 20.02 4.19
N ILE A 8 3.93 21.20 4.40
CA ILE A 8 3.41 21.61 5.71
C ILE A 8 2.27 20.69 6.16
N VAL A 9 1.33 20.38 5.26
CA VAL A 9 0.22 19.46 5.55
C VAL A 9 0.74 18.05 5.87
N PHE A 10 1.76 17.58 5.16
CA PHE A 10 2.38 16.29 5.41
C PHE A 10 3.02 16.21 6.81
N PHE A 11 3.82 17.20 7.19
CA PHE A 11 4.42 17.25 8.54
C PHE A 11 3.36 17.34 9.64
N LEU A 12 2.30 18.12 9.44
CA LEU A 12 1.19 18.23 10.39
C LEU A 12 0.47 16.89 10.57
N MET A 13 0.24 16.16 9.47
CA MET A 13 -0.41 14.85 9.51
C MET A 13 0.44 13.82 10.25
N ILE A 14 1.76 13.78 10.01
CA ILE A 14 2.68 12.91 10.76
C ILE A 14 2.64 13.24 12.25
N PHE A 15 2.70 14.53 12.61
CA PHE A 15 2.63 14.97 13.99
C PHE A 15 1.33 14.50 14.67
N LEU A 16 0.19 14.63 13.99
CA LEU A 16 -1.12 14.21 14.51
C LEU A 16 -1.22 12.69 14.69
N CYS A 17 -0.63 11.93 13.76
CA CYS A 17 -0.56 10.47 13.84
C CYS A 17 0.28 10.00 15.03
N MET A 18 1.46 10.62 15.25
CA MET A 18 2.32 10.35 16.39
C MET A 18 1.67 10.72 17.72
N ALA A 19 1.06 11.91 17.79
CA ALA A 19 0.39 12.40 19.00
C ALA A 19 -0.80 11.51 19.40
N SER A 20 -1.64 11.09 18.45
CA SER A 20 -2.77 10.21 18.72
C SER A 20 -2.33 8.80 19.12
N SER A 21 -1.28 8.27 18.50
CA SER A 21 -0.70 6.97 18.88
C SER A 21 -0.14 6.99 20.31
N LEU A 22 0.58 8.05 20.68
CA LEU A 22 1.09 8.22 22.04
C LEU A 22 -0.06 8.33 23.05
N ALA A 23 -1.10 9.11 22.75
CA ALA A 23 -2.27 9.25 23.60
C ALA A 23 -2.98 7.89 23.81
N PHE A 24 -3.09 7.08 22.75
CA PHE A 24 -3.66 5.74 22.82
C PHE A 24 -2.86 4.82 23.75
N VAL A 25 -1.53 4.80 23.62
CA VAL A 25 -0.64 4.00 24.50
C VAL A 25 -0.82 4.40 25.96
N VAL A 26 -0.83 5.70 26.27
CA VAL A 26 -0.98 6.21 27.64
C VAL A 26 -2.35 5.83 28.22
N LEU A 27 -3.43 6.05 27.47
CA LEU A 27 -4.78 5.71 27.93
C LEU A 27 -4.94 4.20 28.15
N MET A 28 -4.37 3.38 27.26
CA MET A 28 -4.35 1.93 27.42
C MET A 28 -3.55 1.50 28.65
N ALA A 29 -2.36 2.05 28.86
CA ALA A 29 -1.56 1.76 30.05
C ALA A 29 -2.31 2.10 31.35
N ILE A 30 -2.95 3.27 31.42
CA ILE A 30 -3.75 3.67 32.60
C ILE A 30 -4.94 2.72 32.81
N TRP A 31 -5.60 2.32 31.73
CA TRP A 31 -6.72 1.38 31.79
C TRP A 31 -6.25 0.00 32.29
N LEU A 32 -5.20 -0.56 31.68
CA LEU A 32 -4.61 -1.84 32.07
C LEU A 32 -4.14 -1.83 33.52
N TYR A 33 -3.51 -0.74 33.98
CA TYR A 33 -3.09 -0.60 35.38
C TYR A 33 -4.28 -0.65 36.34
N LYS A 34 -5.34 0.11 36.04
CA LYS A 34 -6.54 0.17 36.88
C LYS A 34 -7.31 -1.15 36.89
N ASP A 35 -7.40 -1.82 35.74
CA ASP A 35 -8.15 -3.06 35.63
C ASP A 35 -7.39 -4.23 36.28
N SER A 36 -6.08 -4.35 36.04
CA SER A 36 -5.26 -5.41 36.63
C SER A 36 -5.20 -5.34 38.16
N ARG A 37 -5.11 -4.14 38.75
CA ARG A 37 -5.24 -3.90 40.21
C ARG A 37 -6.50 -4.53 40.79
N LEU A 38 -7.61 -4.47 40.06
CA LEU A 38 -8.91 -4.97 40.54
C LEU A 38 -9.05 -6.48 40.39
N HIS A 39 -8.32 -7.06 39.44
CA HIS A 39 -8.28 -8.49 39.21
C HIS A 39 -7.15 -9.19 39.99
N GLY A 40 -6.51 -8.48 40.94
CA GLY A 40 -5.47 -9.03 41.81
C GLY A 40 -4.19 -9.44 41.07
N GLN A 41 -3.97 -8.92 39.86
CA GLN A 41 -2.78 -9.17 39.06
C GLN A 41 -1.73 -8.08 39.31
N ASP A 42 -0.45 -8.38 39.04
CA ASP A 42 0.62 -7.37 39.11
C ASP A 42 0.41 -6.29 38.05
N PRO A 43 0.04 -5.05 38.44
CA PRO A 43 -0.31 -4.00 37.49
C PRO A 43 0.88 -3.49 36.68
N VAL A 44 2.08 -3.52 37.28
CA VAL A 44 3.28 -2.98 36.65
C VAL A 44 3.69 -3.87 35.47
N LEU A 45 3.57 -5.20 35.65
CA LEU A 45 3.85 -6.16 34.60
C LEU A 45 3.00 -5.91 33.34
N TRP A 46 1.69 -5.72 33.50
CA TRP A 46 0.78 -5.48 32.38
C TRP A 46 1.04 -4.15 31.67
N VAL A 47 1.45 -3.12 32.42
CA VAL A 47 1.86 -1.83 31.83
C VAL A 47 3.16 -1.98 31.04
N LEU A 48 4.15 -2.73 31.55
CA LEU A 48 5.40 -2.98 30.84
C LEU A 48 5.16 -3.71 29.53
N ILE A 49 4.31 -4.74 29.52
CA ILE A 49 3.93 -5.45 28.29
C ILE A 49 3.24 -4.50 27.30
N CYS A 50 2.36 -3.61 27.79
CA CYS A 50 1.70 -2.60 26.96
C CYS A 50 2.68 -1.65 26.27
N ILE A 51 3.73 -1.21 26.97
CA ILE A 51 4.73 -0.27 26.46
C ILE A 51 5.73 -0.96 25.52
N PHE A 52 6.25 -2.12 25.91
CA PHE A 52 7.36 -2.77 25.18
C PHE A 52 6.93 -3.71 24.06
N ALA A 53 5.75 -4.34 24.16
CA ALA A 53 5.28 -5.23 23.10
C ALA A 53 4.37 -4.47 22.13
N SER A 54 3.17 -4.11 22.59
CA SER A 54 2.18 -3.32 21.87
C SER A 54 0.94 -3.21 22.76
N PRO A 55 0.21 -2.08 22.77
CA PRO A 55 -1.05 -1.99 23.49
C PRO A 55 -2.07 -3.03 23.07
N ILE A 56 -2.08 -3.42 21.79
CA ILE A 56 -3.03 -4.42 21.26
C ILE A 56 -2.65 -5.82 21.76
N ILE A 57 -1.38 -6.18 21.67
CA ILE A 57 -0.88 -7.49 22.14
C ILE A 57 -1.09 -7.61 23.65
N ALA A 58 -0.75 -6.56 24.41
CA ALA A 58 -0.96 -6.52 25.84
C ALA A 58 -2.44 -6.67 26.22
N LEU A 59 -3.34 -6.01 25.48
CA LEU A 59 -4.78 -6.13 25.68
C LEU A 59 -5.27 -7.56 25.42
N ILE A 60 -4.85 -8.18 24.31
CA ILE A 60 -5.22 -9.57 23.97
C ILE A 60 -4.73 -10.53 25.05
N LEU A 61 -3.45 -10.43 25.45
CA LEU A 61 -2.87 -11.28 26.49
C LEU A 61 -3.56 -11.07 27.85
N TYR A 62 -3.88 -9.83 28.19
CA TYR A 62 -4.58 -9.50 29.43
C TYR A 62 -5.98 -10.10 29.45
N LEU A 63 -6.74 -10.01 28.36
CA LEU A 63 -8.08 -10.58 28.26
C LEU A 63 -8.05 -12.12 28.24
N ALA A 64 -7.08 -12.72 27.55
CA ALA A 64 -6.98 -14.18 27.42
C ALA A 64 -6.46 -14.86 28.69
N PHE A 65 -5.42 -14.30 29.33
CA PHE A 65 -4.70 -14.96 30.41
C PHE A 65 -4.74 -14.21 31.75
N GLY A 66 -4.81 -12.88 31.72
CA GLY A 66 -4.77 -12.05 32.93
C GLY A 66 -6.11 -11.96 33.66
N ARG A 67 -7.21 -11.92 32.91
CA ARG A 67 -8.55 -11.68 33.42
C ARG A 67 -9.23 -12.99 33.86
N LYS A 68 -8.70 -13.61 34.91
CA LYS A 68 -9.17 -14.94 35.36
C LYS A 68 -10.49 -14.91 36.12
N GLN A 69 -10.65 -14.03 37.13
CA GLN A 69 -11.86 -13.96 37.97
C GLN A 69 -12.10 -12.53 38.46
N THR A 70 -13.36 -12.11 38.56
CA THR A 70 -13.74 -10.86 39.24
C THR A 70 -13.74 -11.11 40.74
N LEU A 71 -12.89 -10.39 41.45
CA LEU A 71 -12.85 -10.40 42.92
C LEU A 71 -13.86 -9.37 43.44
N LEU A 72 -14.69 -9.78 44.39
CA LEU A 72 -15.60 -8.90 45.11
C LEU A 72 -15.28 -8.94 46.61
N PRO A 73 -15.50 -7.83 47.33
CA PRO A 73 -15.32 -7.81 48.78
C PRO A 73 -16.39 -8.67 49.47
N CYS A 74 -15.97 -9.55 50.38
CA CYS A 74 -16.88 -10.31 51.22
C CYS A 74 -17.73 -9.39 52.10
N GLN A 75 -19.05 -9.61 52.18
CA GLN A 75 -19.94 -8.77 53.00
C GLN A 75 -19.69 -8.89 54.51
N SER A 76 -19.12 -10.01 54.97
CA SER A 76 -18.84 -10.26 56.38
C SER A 76 -17.46 -9.73 56.82
N CYS A 77 -16.41 -9.98 56.04
CA CYS A 77 -15.03 -9.67 56.45
C CYS A 77 -14.26 -8.71 55.52
N GLN A 78 -14.89 -8.23 54.44
CA GLN A 78 -14.31 -7.31 53.43
C GLN A 78 -13.08 -7.85 52.67
N GLN A 79 -12.67 -9.09 52.88
CA GLN A 79 -11.60 -9.71 52.10
C GLN A 79 -12.06 -9.99 50.66
N PRO A 80 -11.17 -9.84 49.65
CA PRO A 80 -11.49 -10.10 48.27
C PRO A 80 -11.69 -11.60 48.03
N ILE A 81 -12.88 -11.98 47.60
CA ILE A 81 -13.25 -13.36 47.25
C ILE A 81 -13.67 -13.43 45.78
N PRO A 82 -13.44 -14.56 45.08
CA PRO A 82 -13.91 -14.71 43.71
C PRO A 82 -15.45 -14.79 43.67
N HIS A 83 -16.06 -14.13 42.68
CA HIS A 83 -17.53 -14.13 42.50
C HIS A 83 -18.14 -15.54 42.41
N THR A 84 -17.36 -16.51 41.93
CA THR A 84 -17.75 -17.90 41.77
C THR A 84 -17.66 -18.72 43.07
N ALA A 85 -17.13 -18.17 44.16
CA ALA A 85 -17.04 -18.87 45.44
C ALA A 85 -18.41 -18.91 46.13
N GLN A 86 -18.81 -20.09 46.63
CA GLN A 86 -20.03 -20.24 47.44
C GLN A 86 -19.84 -19.73 48.88
N TYR A 87 -18.61 -19.81 49.40
CA TYR A 87 -18.26 -19.44 50.76
C TYR A 87 -16.96 -18.62 50.75
N CYS A 88 -16.80 -17.74 51.74
CA CYS A 88 -15.58 -16.97 51.92
C CYS A 88 -14.46 -17.85 52.47
N GLU A 89 -13.32 -17.88 51.77
CA GLU A 89 -12.13 -18.65 52.17
C GLU A 89 -11.50 -18.17 53.50
N HIS A 90 -11.79 -16.93 53.90
CA HIS A 90 -11.18 -16.31 55.08
C HIS A 90 -12.06 -16.36 56.33
N CYS A 91 -13.37 -16.10 56.20
CA CYS A 91 -14.30 -16.08 57.35
C CYS A 91 -15.37 -17.19 57.32
N GLY A 92 -15.45 -17.99 56.27
CA GLY A 92 -16.43 -19.07 56.13
C GLY A 92 -17.87 -18.60 55.86
N ALA A 93 -18.14 -17.29 55.83
CA ALA A 93 -19.48 -16.77 55.55
C ALA A 93 -19.93 -17.13 54.12
N ALA A 94 -21.23 -17.41 53.96
CA ALA A 94 -21.81 -17.65 52.64
C ALA A 94 -21.68 -16.40 51.75
N ASN A 95 -21.34 -16.61 50.49
CA ASN A 95 -21.29 -15.54 49.51
C ASN A 95 -22.69 -15.30 48.94
N GLU A 96 -23.38 -14.27 49.42
CA GLU A 96 -24.72 -13.90 48.94
C GLU A 96 -24.76 -13.53 47.44
N GLN A 97 -23.60 -13.24 46.84
CA GLN A 97 -23.48 -12.90 45.42
C GLN A 97 -23.30 -14.15 44.53
N TYR A 98 -23.18 -15.34 45.12
CA TYR A 98 -23.06 -16.58 44.36
C TYR A 98 -24.31 -16.84 43.50
N GLY A 99 -24.11 -17.06 42.20
CA GLY A 99 -25.20 -17.31 41.23
C GLY A 99 -25.93 -16.05 40.74
N GLN A 100 -25.62 -14.86 41.27
CA GLN A 100 -26.13 -13.59 40.74
C GLN A 100 -25.37 -13.20 39.46
N PRO A 101 -25.97 -12.48 38.51
CA PRO A 101 -25.23 -11.93 37.38
C PRO A 101 -24.20 -10.89 37.89
N LEU A 102 -23.00 -10.90 37.30
CA LEU A 102 -21.98 -9.92 37.64
C LEU A 102 -22.53 -8.49 37.55
N PRO A 103 -22.24 -7.62 38.53
CA PRO A 103 -22.73 -6.25 38.50
C PRO A 103 -22.28 -5.56 37.22
N ARG A 104 -23.25 -5.04 36.45
CA ARG A 104 -23.00 -4.47 35.13
C ARG A 104 -22.09 -3.26 35.26
N ARG A 105 -20.82 -3.42 34.88
CA ARG A 105 -19.85 -2.35 34.99
C ARG A 105 -20.14 -1.27 33.96
N LYS A 106 -20.52 -0.08 34.43
CA LYS A 106 -20.67 1.09 33.57
C LYS A 106 -19.30 1.42 32.95
N MET A 107 -19.28 1.59 31.63
CA MET A 107 -18.04 1.92 30.92
C MET A 107 -17.51 3.27 31.39
N ASN A 108 -16.36 3.25 32.07
CA ASN A 108 -15.73 4.44 32.62
C ASN A 108 -15.32 5.40 31.49
N GLY A 109 -15.33 6.71 31.75
CA GLY A 109 -14.95 7.74 30.77
C GLY A 109 -13.55 7.52 30.17
N LEU A 110 -12.64 6.95 30.96
CA LEU A 110 -11.29 6.60 30.51
C LEU A 110 -11.27 5.51 29.43
N LEU A 111 -12.12 4.48 29.56
CA LEU A 111 -12.23 3.44 28.54
C LEU A 111 -12.89 3.98 27.26
N LYS A 112 -13.88 4.88 27.40
CA LYS A 112 -14.45 5.60 26.24
C LYS A 112 -13.38 6.43 25.51
N GLY A 113 -12.54 7.13 26.27
CA GLY A 113 -11.42 7.91 25.73
C GLY A 113 -10.39 7.04 25.00
N ALA A 114 -10.03 5.89 25.56
CA ALA A 114 -9.10 4.93 24.94
C ALA A 114 -9.67 4.38 23.61
N ILE A 115 -10.96 4.06 23.57
CA ILE A 115 -11.62 3.59 22.33
C ILE A 115 -11.68 4.71 21.28
N ALA A 116 -12.06 5.94 21.67
CA ALA A 116 -12.14 7.07 20.76
C ALA A 116 -10.78 7.45 20.18
N THR A 117 -9.74 7.53 21.02
CA THR A 117 -8.37 7.82 20.57
C THR A 117 -7.79 6.71 19.71
N GLY A 118 -8.09 5.45 20.03
CA GLY A 118 -7.75 4.30 19.19
C GLY A 118 -8.38 4.42 17.79
N ALA A 119 -9.69 4.71 17.71
CA ALA A 119 -10.37 4.90 16.43
C ALA A 119 -9.78 6.06 15.61
N VAL A 120 -9.49 7.20 16.26
CA VAL A 120 -8.84 8.35 15.61
C VAL A 120 -7.45 7.99 15.08
N SER A 121 -6.64 7.25 15.86
CA SER A 121 -5.31 6.83 15.42
C SER A 121 -5.39 5.94 14.17
N ILE A 122 -6.31 4.96 14.14
CA ILE A 122 -6.52 4.07 12.99
C ILE A 122 -6.95 4.87 11.75
N LEU A 123 -7.92 5.78 11.91
CA LEU A 123 -8.37 6.64 10.81
C LEU A 123 -7.24 7.52 10.27
N SER A 124 -6.40 8.07 11.14
CA SER A 124 -5.26 8.91 10.71
C SER A 124 -4.23 8.11 9.90
N VAL A 125 -3.97 6.86 10.29
CA VAL A 125 -3.05 5.96 9.58
C VAL A 125 -3.63 5.58 8.21
N VAL A 126 -4.91 5.21 8.14
CA VAL A 126 -5.58 4.87 6.88
C VAL A 126 -5.54 6.06 5.91
N PHE A 127 -5.86 7.26 6.40
CA PHE A 127 -5.81 8.47 5.59
C PHE A 127 -4.39 8.77 5.07
N MET A 128 -3.36 8.56 5.90
CA MET A 128 -1.96 8.69 5.48
C MET A 128 -1.61 7.72 4.35
N PHE A 129 -2.01 6.44 4.45
CA PHE A 129 -1.76 5.46 3.39
C PHE A 129 -2.46 5.83 2.08
N VAL A 130 -3.70 6.31 2.16
CA VAL A 130 -4.44 6.80 0.98
C VAL A 130 -3.74 8.01 0.36
N ALA A 131 -3.27 8.96 1.17
CA ALA A 131 -2.54 10.13 0.69
C ALA A 131 -1.21 9.76 0.04
N LEU A 132 -0.47 8.80 0.61
CA LEU A 132 0.77 8.28 0.03
C LEU A 132 0.53 7.55 -1.29
N PHE A 133 -0.53 6.74 -1.37
CA PHE A 133 -0.92 6.07 -2.60
C PHE A 133 -1.31 7.06 -3.68
N ALA A 134 -2.14 8.05 -3.35
CA ALA A 134 -2.50 9.13 -4.27
C ALA A 134 -1.28 9.95 -4.71
N PHE A 135 -0.34 10.22 -3.80
CA PHE A 135 0.92 10.88 -4.15
C PHE A 135 1.76 10.04 -5.10
N ALA A 136 1.93 8.74 -4.84
CA ALA A 136 2.68 7.83 -5.72
C ALA A 136 2.08 7.78 -7.13
N MET A 137 0.76 7.76 -7.25
CA MET A 137 0.06 7.80 -8.55
C MET A 137 0.26 9.14 -9.29
N ASN A 138 0.41 10.25 -8.56
CA ASN A 138 0.59 11.59 -9.14
C ASN A 138 2.06 11.99 -9.34
N ALA A 139 3.00 11.35 -8.65
CA ALA A 139 4.44 11.61 -8.76
C ALA A 139 5.03 11.14 -10.11
N GLY A 140 4.33 10.26 -10.83
CA GLY A 140 4.65 9.89 -12.23
C GLY A 140 4.18 10.90 -13.28
N GLY A 141 3.52 11.99 -12.89
CA GLY A 141 2.95 13.00 -13.80
C GLY A 141 3.66 14.35 -13.76
N GLY A 142 4.92 14.40 -13.31
CA GLY A 142 5.73 15.61 -13.34
C GLY A 142 6.23 15.88 -14.75
N SER A 143 5.53 16.72 -15.52
CA SER A 143 6.02 17.23 -16.79
C SER A 143 7.28 18.06 -16.56
N GLN A 144 8.46 17.46 -16.72
CA GLN A 144 9.63 18.20 -17.14
C GLN A 144 9.48 18.48 -18.63
N THR A 145 9.34 19.75 -18.97
CA THR A 145 9.46 20.23 -20.35
C THR A 145 10.92 20.10 -20.75
N THR A 146 11.28 18.96 -21.33
CA THR A 146 12.43 18.90 -22.21
C THR A 146 12.00 19.53 -23.54
N ASN A 147 12.78 20.51 -24.00
CA ASN A 147 12.62 21.10 -25.31
C ASN A 147 13.10 20.10 -26.37
N SER A 148 12.38 19.01 -26.56
CA SER A 148 12.61 18.09 -27.67
C SER A 148 11.46 18.20 -28.66
N THR A 149 11.81 18.29 -29.94
CA THR A 149 10.90 18.24 -31.09
C THR A 149 10.17 16.90 -31.23
N SER A 150 10.37 15.97 -30.30
CA SER A 150 9.84 14.60 -30.29
C SER A 150 8.34 14.55 -30.01
N LEU A 151 7.63 13.67 -30.71
CA LEU A 151 6.20 13.43 -30.47
C LEU A 151 6.01 12.61 -29.17
N PRO A 152 5.09 13.00 -28.27
CA PRO A 152 4.94 12.31 -27.00
C PRO A 152 4.26 10.94 -27.18
N ILE A 153 5.01 9.88 -26.93
CA ILE A 153 4.45 8.52 -26.81
C ILE A 153 3.72 8.38 -25.46
N ARG A 154 2.51 7.83 -25.48
CA ARG A 154 1.60 7.66 -24.34
C ARG A 154 1.17 6.20 -24.21
N GLY A 155 0.95 5.73 -22.99
CA GLY A 155 0.41 4.39 -22.76
C GLY A 155 -0.91 4.17 -23.50
N ALA A 156 -1.06 3.02 -24.14
CA ALA A 156 -2.27 2.66 -24.87
C ALA A 156 -3.47 2.43 -23.94
N SER A 157 -4.68 2.47 -24.50
CA SER A 157 -5.88 2.05 -23.78
C SER A 157 -5.78 0.58 -23.39
N PHE A 158 -6.19 0.24 -22.16
CA PHE A 158 -6.13 -1.11 -21.57
C PHE A 158 -6.41 -2.24 -22.56
N THR A 159 -5.34 -2.97 -22.90
CA THR A 159 -5.33 -4.21 -23.67
C THR A 159 -5.12 -5.38 -22.70
N VAL A 160 -5.89 -6.46 -22.87
CA VAL A 160 -5.80 -7.63 -21.98
C VAL A 160 -4.77 -8.59 -22.53
N ASN A 161 -3.66 -8.72 -21.81
CA ASN A 161 -2.65 -9.73 -22.08
C ASN A 161 -3.08 -11.07 -21.45
N SER A 162 -3.03 -12.17 -22.21
CA SER A 162 -3.38 -13.52 -21.75
C SER A 162 -2.20 -14.27 -21.11
N GLY A 163 -1.01 -13.66 -21.11
CA GLY A 163 0.25 -14.21 -20.64
C GLY A 163 0.66 -13.76 -19.24
N TRP A 164 1.87 -14.14 -18.84
CA TRP A 164 2.51 -13.71 -17.59
C TRP A 164 3.82 -12.98 -17.86
N ALA A 165 4.16 -12.03 -17.00
CA ALA A 165 5.46 -11.38 -16.99
C ALA A 165 5.98 -11.29 -15.55
N LEU A 166 7.28 -11.51 -15.39
CA LEU A 166 8.02 -11.38 -14.14
C LEU A 166 8.89 -10.12 -14.23
N MET A 167 8.71 -9.21 -13.26
CA MET A 167 9.43 -7.93 -13.19
C MET A 167 9.31 -7.13 -14.49
N SER A 168 8.07 -6.78 -14.85
CA SER A 168 7.77 -5.84 -15.93
C SER A 168 7.61 -4.43 -15.35
N ALA A 169 8.36 -3.47 -15.88
CA ALA A 169 8.26 -2.06 -15.55
C ALA A 169 8.26 -1.23 -16.84
N GLU A 170 7.36 -0.26 -16.90
CA GLU A 170 7.15 0.57 -18.08
C GLU A 170 6.95 2.02 -17.65
N ASN A 171 7.50 2.94 -18.45
CA ASN A 171 7.37 4.38 -18.21
C ASN A 171 7.38 5.18 -19.52
N HIS A 172 6.68 6.31 -19.55
CA HIS A 172 6.50 7.18 -20.72
C HIS A 172 7.03 8.60 -20.45
N ASN A 173 8.17 8.70 -19.76
CA ASN A 173 8.74 9.99 -19.39
C ASN A 173 9.23 10.75 -20.63
N GLU A 174 8.87 12.04 -20.72
CA GLU A 174 9.42 12.97 -21.72
C GLU A 174 9.19 12.55 -23.19
N GLY A 175 8.13 11.77 -23.45
CA GLY A 175 7.81 11.26 -24.79
C GLY A 175 8.64 10.04 -25.22
N VAL A 176 9.50 9.53 -24.33
CA VAL A 176 10.28 8.30 -24.52
C VAL A 176 9.60 7.15 -23.79
N TRP A 177 9.28 6.11 -24.53
CA TRP A 177 8.75 4.86 -24.00
C TRP A 177 9.89 3.97 -23.52
N ASN A 178 10.06 3.84 -22.21
CA ASN A 178 11.06 3.01 -21.56
C ASN A 178 10.41 1.75 -21.01
N PHE A 179 11.00 0.60 -21.27
CA PHE A 179 10.50 -0.68 -20.80
C PHE A 179 11.63 -1.58 -20.30
N ASN A 180 11.32 -2.37 -19.27
CA ASN A 180 12.19 -3.41 -18.74
C ASN A 180 11.35 -4.64 -18.40
N LEU A 181 11.73 -5.78 -18.96
CA LEU A 181 11.09 -7.07 -18.71
C LEU A 181 12.18 -8.13 -18.51
N ASN A 182 12.21 -8.75 -17.33
CA ASN A 182 13.15 -9.84 -17.09
C ASN A 182 12.73 -11.11 -17.85
N LYS A 183 11.48 -11.54 -17.70
CA LYS A 183 10.97 -12.75 -18.33
C LYS A 183 9.46 -12.69 -18.53
N SER A 184 8.96 -13.18 -19.66
CA SER A 184 7.53 -13.33 -19.89
C SER A 184 7.19 -14.60 -20.67
N SER A 185 5.90 -14.94 -20.73
CA SER A 185 5.39 -15.93 -21.68
C SER A 185 5.50 -15.44 -23.12
N ASN A 186 5.56 -16.38 -24.06
CA ASN A 186 5.47 -16.08 -25.48
C ASN A 186 4.13 -15.39 -25.82
N GLY A 187 4.17 -14.38 -26.68
CA GLY A 187 3.03 -13.55 -27.04
C GLY A 187 2.67 -12.48 -26.00
N TYR A 188 3.42 -12.37 -24.90
CA TYR A 188 3.26 -11.26 -23.96
C TYR A 188 3.68 -9.97 -24.65
N HIS A 189 2.81 -8.96 -24.63
CA HIS A 189 3.03 -7.70 -25.28
C HIS A 189 2.81 -6.50 -24.36
N LEU A 190 3.50 -5.40 -24.68
CA LEU A 190 3.29 -4.06 -24.13
C LEU A 190 2.78 -3.13 -25.25
N ASP A 191 1.82 -2.27 -24.94
CA ASP A 191 1.18 -1.41 -25.94
C ASP A 191 1.34 0.08 -25.59
N SER A 192 1.66 0.86 -26.61
CA SER A 192 1.86 2.30 -26.51
C SER A 192 1.32 2.99 -27.76
N THR A 193 1.01 4.28 -27.68
CA THR A 193 0.41 5.03 -28.79
C THR A 193 1.00 6.43 -28.90
N PHE A 194 1.04 6.98 -30.10
CA PHE A 194 1.38 8.38 -30.32
C PHE A 194 0.55 8.98 -31.45
N THR A 195 0.51 10.30 -31.53
CA THR A 195 -0.17 11.03 -32.61
C THR A 195 0.88 11.51 -33.60
N LEU A 196 0.79 11.03 -34.84
CA LEU A 196 1.67 11.37 -35.94
C LEU A 196 1.09 12.55 -36.73
N ASP A 197 1.83 13.65 -36.81
CA ASP A 197 1.42 14.87 -37.53
C ASP A 197 1.83 14.83 -39.01
N ASP A 198 3.08 14.46 -39.29
CA ASP A 198 3.68 14.42 -40.64
C ASP A 198 4.48 13.12 -40.83
N PRO A 199 4.00 12.18 -41.65
CA PRO A 199 4.67 10.88 -41.86
C PRO A 199 6.04 10.97 -42.53
N ASP A 200 6.23 11.94 -43.42
CA ASP A 200 7.44 12.04 -44.26
C ASP A 200 8.60 12.73 -43.54
N ALA A 201 8.31 13.43 -42.44
CA ALA A 201 9.28 14.19 -41.67
C ALA A 201 9.70 13.51 -40.35
N ARG A 202 9.10 12.36 -39.99
CA ARG A 202 9.26 11.72 -38.68
C ARG A 202 9.83 10.31 -38.78
N THR A 203 10.69 9.97 -37.83
CA THR A 203 11.31 8.64 -37.73
C THR A 203 11.10 8.08 -36.33
N LEU A 204 10.65 6.82 -36.26
CA LEU A 204 10.57 6.07 -35.00
C LEU A 204 11.95 5.46 -34.71
N MET A 205 12.48 5.78 -33.55
CA MET A 205 13.77 5.30 -33.06
C MET A 205 13.52 4.23 -32.00
N ALA A 206 14.08 3.04 -32.20
CA ALA A 206 13.96 1.93 -31.26
C ALA A 206 15.34 1.41 -30.84
N ASP A 207 15.65 1.51 -29.56
CA ASP A 207 16.83 0.88 -28.96
C ASP A 207 16.39 -0.14 -27.92
N ALA A 208 16.64 -1.42 -28.17
CA ALA A 208 16.27 -2.48 -27.26
C ALA A 208 17.39 -3.52 -27.21
N ASP A 209 17.75 -3.91 -25.99
CA ASP A 209 18.63 -5.02 -25.73
C ASP A 209 17.83 -6.19 -25.15
N CYS A 210 18.17 -7.40 -25.59
CA CYS A 210 17.50 -8.62 -25.17
C CYS A 210 18.40 -9.83 -25.41
N THR A 211 18.18 -10.88 -24.63
CA THR A 211 18.90 -12.15 -24.75
C THR A 211 17.94 -13.27 -25.13
N GLY A 212 18.35 -14.15 -26.04
CA GLY A 212 17.58 -15.37 -26.36
C GLY A 212 16.66 -15.22 -27.55
N GLY A 213 15.34 -15.34 -27.33
CA GLY A 213 14.33 -15.37 -28.39
C GLY A 213 14.05 -14.03 -29.07
N PRO A 214 13.14 -14.00 -30.06
CA PRO A 214 12.81 -12.80 -30.81
C PRO A 214 11.96 -11.81 -30.01
N LEU A 215 12.19 -10.52 -30.29
CA LEU A 215 11.44 -9.38 -29.76
C LEU A 215 10.94 -8.53 -30.93
N LEU A 216 9.62 -8.50 -31.11
CA LEU A 216 8.98 -7.88 -32.27
C LEU A 216 8.34 -6.55 -31.88
N LEU A 217 8.60 -5.50 -32.67
CA LEU A 217 7.89 -4.23 -32.59
C LEU A 217 6.90 -4.16 -33.75
N ASN A 218 5.62 -4.24 -33.42
CA ASN A 218 4.52 -4.12 -34.36
C ASN A 218 4.03 -2.66 -34.37
N ILE A 219 3.89 -2.10 -35.55
CA ILE A 219 3.32 -0.78 -35.80
C ILE A 219 1.98 -1.00 -36.48
N SER A 220 0.91 -0.50 -35.89
CA SER A 220 -0.44 -0.65 -36.41
C SER A 220 -1.20 0.68 -36.39
N GLN A 221 -2.15 0.82 -37.30
CA GLN A 221 -3.00 2.00 -37.42
C GLN A 221 -4.42 1.56 -37.76
N ASP A 222 -5.41 2.10 -37.05
CA ASP A 222 -6.83 1.71 -37.16
C ASP A 222 -7.06 0.18 -37.07
N GLY A 223 -6.23 -0.52 -36.28
CA GLY A 223 -6.28 -1.97 -36.11
C GLY A 223 -5.69 -2.79 -37.26
N GLN A 224 -5.08 -2.16 -38.26
CA GLN A 224 -4.32 -2.84 -39.32
C GLN A 224 -2.81 -2.78 -39.02
N LEU A 225 -2.14 -3.93 -39.09
CA LEU A 225 -0.69 -4.01 -38.98
C LEU A 225 -0.06 -3.35 -40.22
N VAL A 226 0.71 -2.29 -39.98
CA VAL A 226 1.46 -1.56 -41.02
C VAL A 226 2.82 -2.21 -41.21
N GLU A 227 3.55 -2.41 -40.12
CA GLU A 227 4.93 -2.92 -40.16
C GLU A 227 5.25 -3.73 -38.90
N SER A 228 6.17 -4.70 -39.02
CA SER A 228 6.66 -5.50 -37.90
C SER A 228 8.17 -5.66 -38.02
N ILE A 229 8.90 -5.19 -37.00
CA ILE A 229 10.36 -5.16 -36.97
C ILE A 229 10.86 -6.09 -35.87
N ASP A 230 11.82 -6.97 -36.20
CA ASP A 230 12.49 -7.81 -35.20
C ASP A 230 13.69 -7.07 -34.58
N LEU A 231 13.51 -6.52 -33.39
CA LEU A 231 14.52 -5.75 -32.66
C LEU A 231 15.68 -6.63 -32.17
N SER A 232 15.46 -7.94 -31.99
CA SER A 232 16.51 -8.86 -31.53
C SER A 232 17.62 -9.07 -32.57
N ARG A 233 17.32 -8.84 -33.85
CA ARG A 233 18.22 -9.07 -34.99
C ARG A 233 18.79 -7.79 -35.59
N ALA A 234 18.57 -6.64 -34.95
CA ALA A 234 19.09 -5.37 -35.43
C ALA A 234 20.62 -5.33 -35.39
N GLU A 235 21.26 -5.14 -36.54
CA GLU A 235 22.72 -4.98 -36.65
C GLU A 235 23.21 -3.60 -36.18
N THR A 236 22.36 -2.57 -36.31
CA THR A 236 22.63 -1.18 -35.90
C THR A 236 21.58 -0.73 -34.90
N ARG A 237 22.03 -0.16 -33.78
CA ARG A 237 21.19 0.40 -32.72
C ARG A 237 21.55 1.88 -32.49
N PRO A 238 20.58 2.79 -32.32
CA PRO A 238 19.13 2.58 -32.44
C PRO A 238 18.68 2.22 -33.88
N VAL A 239 17.60 1.45 -33.99
CA VAL A 239 16.95 1.14 -35.27
C VAL A 239 16.10 2.33 -35.67
N ALA A 240 16.41 2.93 -36.82
CA ALA A 240 15.62 4.01 -37.41
C ALA A 240 14.55 3.41 -38.34
N ILE A 241 13.28 3.66 -38.02
CA ILE A 241 12.12 3.14 -38.75
C ILE A 241 11.37 4.35 -39.34
N PRO A 242 11.47 4.59 -40.66
CA PRO A 242 10.72 5.65 -41.34
C PRO A 242 9.21 5.42 -41.22
N LEU A 243 8.43 6.47 -40.95
CA LEU A 243 6.98 6.38 -40.80
C LEU A 243 6.22 6.69 -42.10
N GLU A 244 6.88 6.65 -43.26
CA GLU A 244 6.33 6.95 -44.60
C GLU A 244 5.14 6.03 -44.96
N ASN A 245 5.10 4.81 -44.40
CA ASN A 245 4.01 3.85 -44.60
C ASN A 245 2.79 4.13 -43.72
N CYS A 246 2.88 5.07 -42.77
CA CYS A 246 1.79 5.47 -41.89
C CYS A 246 1.06 6.71 -42.42
N THR A 247 -0.20 6.88 -42.04
CA THR A 247 -0.95 8.12 -42.31
C THR A 247 -0.96 9.03 -41.09
N ALA A 248 -1.18 10.33 -41.29
CA ALA A 248 -1.32 11.28 -40.19
C ALA A 248 -2.52 10.91 -39.30
N GLY A 249 -2.29 10.76 -38.00
CA GLY A 249 -3.28 10.23 -37.07
C GLY A 249 -2.67 9.47 -35.90
N THR A 250 -3.49 8.70 -35.19
CA THR A 250 -3.02 7.84 -34.09
C THR A 250 -2.29 6.63 -34.65
N VAL A 251 -1.13 6.31 -34.09
CA VAL A 251 -0.34 5.12 -34.40
C VAL A 251 -0.19 4.30 -33.11
N ASP A 252 -0.48 3.01 -33.21
CA ASP A 252 -0.41 2.04 -32.13
C ASP A 252 0.87 1.21 -32.27
N LEU A 253 1.68 1.21 -31.22
CA LEU A 253 2.91 0.44 -31.08
C LEU A 253 2.66 -0.74 -30.15
N GLN A 254 3.05 -1.93 -30.57
CA GLN A 254 2.93 -3.15 -29.78
C GLN A 254 4.25 -3.90 -29.77
N LEU A 255 4.89 -4.00 -28.60
CA LEU A 255 6.12 -4.73 -28.39
C LEU A 255 5.80 -6.16 -27.92
N VAL A 256 5.94 -7.15 -28.80
CA VAL A 256 5.61 -8.56 -28.55
C VAL A 256 6.87 -9.36 -28.24
N ASN A 257 6.88 -10.01 -27.07
CA ASN A 257 7.94 -10.94 -26.69
C ASN A 257 7.61 -12.38 -27.12
N GLU A 258 8.44 -12.97 -27.98
CA GLU A 258 8.33 -14.35 -28.47
C GLU A 258 9.48 -15.24 -27.94
N GLY A 259 9.93 -14.99 -26.71
CA GLY A 259 10.88 -15.84 -25.98
C GLY A 259 12.21 -15.18 -25.62
N ALA A 260 12.30 -13.85 -25.74
CA ALA A 260 13.40 -13.04 -25.23
C ALA A 260 13.36 -12.93 -23.69
N THR A 261 14.54 -12.83 -23.08
CA THR A 261 14.74 -12.57 -21.65
C THR A 261 15.67 -11.36 -21.45
N ASP A 262 15.63 -10.78 -20.27
CA ASP A 262 16.42 -9.60 -19.88
C ASP A 262 16.28 -8.46 -20.90
N ILE A 263 15.03 -8.13 -21.22
CA ILE A 263 14.69 -7.09 -22.18
C ILE A 263 14.78 -5.73 -21.48
N SER A 264 15.55 -4.82 -22.06
CA SER A 264 15.57 -3.42 -21.63
C SER A 264 15.73 -2.51 -22.85
N GLY A 265 14.93 -1.46 -22.94
CA GLY A 265 14.99 -0.58 -24.10
C GLY A 265 14.20 0.71 -23.94
N SER A 266 14.39 1.56 -24.94
CA SER A 266 13.73 2.84 -25.10
C SER A 266 13.30 3.05 -26.55
N ILE A 267 12.08 3.53 -26.76
CA ILE A 267 11.52 3.89 -28.06
C ILE A 267 11.08 5.36 -28.01
N TRP A 268 11.39 6.13 -29.04
CA TRP A 268 11.01 7.54 -29.16
C TRP A 268 10.79 7.95 -30.63
N VAL A 269 10.13 9.08 -30.86
CA VAL A 269 9.88 9.60 -32.21
C VAL A 269 10.60 10.92 -32.39
N GLU A 270 11.39 11.06 -33.46
CA GLU A 270 12.08 12.30 -33.85
C GLU A 270 11.49 12.87 -35.14
#